data_AF-A0A7G2RQU3-F1
#
_entry.id   AF-A0A7G2RQU3-F1
#
_cell.length_a   1.000
_cell.length_b   1.000
_cell.length_c   1.000
_cell.angle_alpha   90.00
_cell.angle_beta   90.00
_cell.angle_gamma   90.00
#
_symmetry.space_group_name_H-M   'P 1'
#
loop_
_entity.id
_entity.type
_entity.pdbx_description
1 polymer ?
#
loop_
_entity_poly.entity_id
_entity_poly.type
_entity_poly.pdbx_seq_one_letter_code
_entity_poly.pdbx_strand_id
1 'polypeptide(L)'
;MDQFRGAYQQGLLAEGVDPNSFDPYGLAATGLLFAPGAGVADAAGYAPSMTTAGEYEPSMMANIGGGRYMDAGLQGLGLLGDAFMAAGTVVPPLIPVGAAMKAPRAARLAGRMSEDVSGTLLMQQPKKRPQIRQMPQAEQDLYEAAAAFQLPRDVGEGLLLPQRAYEYGARTAEVGNQGLLVDPGFQNLGRDLPIIGDNGTVVRDLKTLAESPTVDLQKLIGRTAKLMPGDMTMAGKEITHVMGVKLKNPVRMRGGKDFSAEELSRELGVVWASDPAVISGYAKQAKENPGLVGVYTAMGGRGGDFSHHVADVIVDMTKQAKKWLPESKVADFNEQIKNMKIRKFDPETGKETISTPFTDFPGITSPKIEKYMYSPGKGAARKAIADTMEKSSFRDAGFPDVTAIRQIVSDPSMSSRVNDPSAMLAPTGGRIVEFDENPMLLMSGEGNIPEFHKTYRQAITGNDLGGLSIPVPRILMTPDFFAARRAGGKAPSSDRRSAEISNVLQVIRPEIADDVDVFQDYFNRGLLGRGF
;
A
#
# COMPACT_ATOMS: atom_id res chain seq x y z
N MET A 1 47.18 -23.51 -18.45
CA MET A 1 46.10 -23.73 -17.45
C MET A 1 44.85 -23.04 -18.00
N ASP A 2 44.22 -23.67 -18.99
CA ASP A 2 43.34 -22.98 -19.93
C ASP A 2 41.96 -23.63 -19.91
N GLN A 3 41.04 -23.01 -19.16
CA GLN A 3 39.61 -23.29 -19.14
C GLN A 3 38.88 -22.06 -18.56
N PHE A 4 37.57 -21.94 -18.80
CA PHE A 4 36.71 -20.84 -18.36
C PHE A 4 36.92 -19.46 -19.01
N ARG A 5 37.09 -19.43 -20.34
CA ARG A 5 36.61 -18.32 -21.19
C ARG A 5 35.88 -18.88 -22.41
N GLY A 6 34.55 -18.79 -22.45
CA GLY A 6 33.76 -19.32 -23.57
C GLY A 6 32.25 -19.46 -23.30
N ALA A 7 31.54 -18.34 -23.12
CA ALA A 7 30.06 -18.31 -23.05
C ALA A 7 29.44 -16.94 -23.42
N TYR A 8 30.21 -16.02 -24.02
CA TYR A 8 29.80 -14.62 -24.26
C TYR A 8 30.26 -14.10 -25.64
N GLN A 9 29.93 -14.84 -26.70
CA GLN A 9 29.89 -14.36 -28.09
C GLN A 9 29.25 -15.42 -28.98
N GLN A 10 28.65 -14.99 -30.10
CA GLN A 10 27.79 -15.77 -31.02
C GLN A 10 26.43 -16.19 -30.40
N GLY A 11 25.28 -15.85 -30.98
CA GLY A 11 25.08 -14.87 -32.06
C GLY A 11 23.64 -14.87 -32.59
N LEU A 12 23.02 -13.70 -32.67
CA LEU A 12 21.79 -13.43 -33.43
C LEU A 12 21.74 -11.92 -33.75
N LEU A 13 22.23 -11.55 -34.93
CA LEU A 13 22.15 -10.20 -35.51
C LEU A 13 21.50 -10.30 -36.89
N ALA A 14 20.17 -10.27 -36.89
CA ALA A 14 19.26 -10.17 -38.02
C ALA A 14 17.86 -9.92 -37.42
N GLU A 15 17.08 -8.90 -37.76
CA GLU A 15 17.31 -7.74 -38.67
C GLU A 15 16.95 -6.42 -37.94
N GLY A 16 17.14 -5.27 -38.58
CA GLY A 16 17.02 -3.97 -37.93
C GLY A 16 15.58 -3.48 -37.75
N VAL A 17 15.20 -3.16 -36.51
CA VAL A 17 14.07 -2.25 -36.23
C VAL A 17 14.57 -0.81 -36.38
N ASP A 18 13.95 -0.02 -37.26
CA ASP A 18 14.30 1.39 -37.46
C ASP A 18 13.97 2.22 -36.21
N PRO A 19 14.94 2.92 -35.59
CA PRO A 19 14.69 3.84 -34.48
C PRO A 19 13.69 4.97 -34.78
N ASN A 20 13.37 5.20 -36.07
CA ASN A 20 12.41 6.20 -36.53
C ASN A 20 11.05 5.62 -36.95
N SER A 21 10.71 4.38 -36.55
CA SER A 21 9.39 3.77 -36.82
C SER A 21 8.23 4.40 -36.00
N PHE A 22 8.20 5.73 -35.92
CA PHE A 22 6.97 6.47 -35.67
C PHE A 22 6.09 6.29 -36.91
N ASP A 23 4.95 5.61 -36.76
CA ASP A 23 3.98 5.47 -37.84
C ASP A 23 2.93 6.62 -37.77
N PRO A 24 3.09 7.70 -38.57
CA PRO A 24 2.07 8.74 -38.65
C PRO A 24 0.80 8.25 -39.34
N TYR A 25 0.86 7.18 -40.14
CA TYR A 25 -0.28 6.65 -40.89
C TYR A 25 -1.23 5.90 -39.96
N GLY A 26 -0.76 4.97 -39.14
CA GLY A 26 -1.57 4.29 -38.12
C GLY A 26 -2.19 5.27 -37.11
N LEU A 27 -1.46 6.33 -36.71
CA LEU A 27 -2.01 7.40 -35.87
C LEU A 27 -3.09 8.23 -36.60
N ALA A 28 -2.88 8.59 -37.87
CA ALA A 28 -3.87 9.31 -38.67
C ALA A 28 -5.13 8.46 -38.94
N ALA A 29 -4.96 7.18 -39.29
CA ALA A 29 -6.05 6.21 -39.47
C ALA A 29 -6.85 6.00 -38.18
N THR A 30 -6.18 5.92 -37.02
CA THR A 30 -6.83 5.88 -35.70
C THR A 30 -7.63 7.16 -35.42
N GLY A 31 -7.08 8.34 -35.76
CA GLY A 31 -7.78 9.62 -35.63
C GLY A 31 -9.03 9.71 -36.51
N LEU A 32 -8.95 9.21 -37.75
CA LEU A 32 -10.07 9.23 -38.71
C LEU A 32 -11.29 8.46 -38.22
N LEU A 33 -11.14 7.37 -37.45
CA LEU A 33 -12.29 6.62 -36.91
C LEU A 33 -13.21 7.46 -36.00
N PHE A 34 -12.68 8.50 -35.35
CA PHE A 34 -13.46 9.39 -34.49
C PHE A 34 -14.23 10.47 -35.26
N ALA A 35 -13.94 10.69 -36.55
CA ALA A 35 -14.65 11.67 -37.37
C ALA A 35 -16.14 11.32 -37.54
N PRO A 36 -17.05 12.31 -37.71
CA PRO A 36 -18.44 12.05 -38.07
C PRO A 36 -18.55 11.28 -39.39
N GLY A 37 -19.35 10.21 -39.40
CA GLY A 37 -19.54 9.31 -40.54
C GLY A 37 -18.51 8.18 -40.65
N ALA A 38 -17.45 8.17 -39.84
CA ALA A 38 -16.40 7.15 -39.93
C ALA A 38 -16.81 5.75 -39.41
N GLY A 39 -17.85 5.65 -38.58
CA GLY A 39 -18.47 4.37 -38.21
C GLY A 39 -19.36 3.82 -39.32
N VAL A 40 -20.03 4.69 -40.08
CA VAL A 40 -20.69 4.32 -41.35
C VAL A 40 -19.64 3.83 -42.36
N ALA A 41 -18.50 4.51 -42.48
CA ALA A 41 -17.40 4.08 -43.35
C ALA A 41 -16.79 2.73 -42.92
N ASP A 42 -16.50 2.52 -41.63
CA ASP A 42 -15.99 1.25 -41.09
C ASP A 42 -16.99 0.10 -41.35
N ALA A 43 -18.27 0.29 -41.03
CA ALA A 43 -19.29 -0.73 -41.30
C ALA A 43 -19.50 -1.03 -42.80
N ALA A 44 -19.28 -0.04 -43.68
CA ALA A 44 -19.33 -0.23 -45.13
C ALA A 44 -18.05 -0.85 -45.73
N GLY A 45 -16.92 -0.85 -45.00
CA GLY A 45 -15.62 -1.33 -45.49
C GLY A 45 -14.80 -0.27 -46.24
N TYR A 46 -14.99 1.01 -45.88
CA TYR A 46 -14.24 2.17 -46.41
C TYR A 46 -13.36 2.86 -45.35
N ALA A 47 -13.26 2.32 -44.13
CA ALA A 47 -12.26 2.78 -43.16
C ALA A 47 -10.86 2.30 -43.61
N PRO A 48 -9.83 3.17 -43.63
CA PRO A 48 -8.49 2.75 -44.02
C PRO A 48 -7.92 1.73 -43.04
N SER A 49 -7.17 0.75 -43.57
CA SER A 49 -6.38 -0.20 -42.78
C SER A 49 -5.38 0.55 -41.90
N MET A 50 -5.20 0.11 -40.64
CA MET A 50 -4.17 0.69 -39.75
C MET A 50 -2.79 0.05 -39.94
N THR A 51 -2.70 -1.08 -40.64
CA THR A 51 -1.47 -1.85 -40.81
C THR A 51 -0.91 -1.84 -42.23
N THR A 52 -1.72 -1.45 -43.22
CA THR A 52 -1.33 -1.46 -44.64
C THR A 52 -1.76 -0.17 -45.33
N ALA A 53 -0.79 0.64 -45.74
CA ALA A 53 -1.08 1.91 -46.40
C ALA A 53 -1.74 1.71 -47.77
N GLY A 54 -3.01 2.11 -47.87
CA GLY A 54 -3.82 2.02 -49.11
C GLY A 54 -4.85 0.89 -49.14
N GLU A 55 -4.92 0.04 -48.10
CA GLU A 55 -5.99 -0.95 -47.94
C GLU A 55 -7.15 -0.42 -47.08
N TYR A 56 -8.27 -1.14 -47.05
CA TYR A 56 -9.44 -0.84 -46.22
C TYR A 56 -9.75 -2.00 -45.26
N GLU A 57 -10.26 -1.68 -44.05
CA GLU A 57 -10.76 -2.69 -43.11
C GLU A 57 -11.99 -3.43 -43.67
N PRO A 58 -12.18 -4.73 -43.37
CA PRO A 58 -13.35 -5.47 -43.86
C PRO A 58 -14.67 -4.91 -43.33
N SER A 59 -15.66 -4.78 -44.23
CA SER A 59 -17.01 -4.32 -43.91
C SER A 59 -17.71 -5.19 -42.85
N MET A 60 -18.77 -4.66 -42.24
CA MET A 60 -19.57 -5.37 -41.24
C MET A 60 -20.15 -6.68 -41.79
N MET A 61 -20.61 -6.68 -43.05
CA MET A 61 -21.09 -7.90 -43.71
C MET A 61 -19.97 -8.91 -44.01
N ALA A 62 -18.76 -8.44 -44.35
CA ALA A 62 -17.59 -9.31 -44.51
C ALA A 62 -17.10 -9.88 -43.16
N ASN A 63 -17.25 -9.14 -42.06
CA ASN A 63 -16.96 -9.62 -40.71
C ASN A 63 -18.01 -10.62 -40.23
N ILE A 64 -19.31 -10.42 -40.51
CA ILE A 64 -20.37 -11.39 -40.21
C ILE A 64 -20.16 -12.68 -41.03
N GLY A 65 -19.95 -12.57 -42.35
CA GLY A 65 -19.72 -13.73 -43.22
C GLY A 65 -18.41 -14.48 -42.91
N GLY A 66 -17.39 -13.78 -42.40
CA GLY A 66 -16.14 -14.36 -41.91
C GLY A 66 -16.16 -14.81 -40.45
N GLY A 67 -17.32 -14.88 -39.78
CA GLY A 67 -17.46 -15.34 -38.39
C GLY A 67 -16.88 -14.40 -37.33
N ARG A 68 -16.42 -13.19 -37.70
CA ARG A 68 -15.80 -12.19 -36.82
C ARG A 68 -16.86 -11.31 -36.13
N TYR A 69 -17.82 -11.96 -35.47
CA TYR A 69 -18.99 -11.29 -34.85
C TYR A 69 -18.62 -10.18 -33.85
N MET A 70 -17.49 -10.32 -33.14
CA MET A 70 -17.00 -9.28 -32.22
C MET A 70 -16.52 -8.01 -32.95
N ASP A 71 -15.91 -8.14 -34.13
CA ASP A 71 -15.53 -6.98 -34.94
C ASP A 71 -16.77 -6.32 -35.56
N ALA A 72 -17.72 -7.11 -36.04
CA ALA A 72 -19.01 -6.62 -36.55
C ALA A 72 -19.84 -5.90 -35.47
N GLY A 73 -19.88 -6.42 -34.24
CA GLY A 73 -20.56 -5.76 -33.11
C GLY A 73 -19.93 -4.42 -32.72
N LEU A 74 -18.60 -4.31 -32.83
CA LEU A 74 -17.88 -3.06 -32.61
C LEU A 74 -18.06 -2.06 -33.75
N GLN A 75 -18.20 -2.52 -35.00
CA GLN A 75 -18.66 -1.69 -36.12
C GLN A 75 -20.10 -1.19 -35.92
N GLY A 76 -20.98 -2.02 -35.35
CA GLY A 76 -22.32 -1.62 -34.91
C GLY A 76 -22.32 -0.51 -33.85
N LEU A 77 -21.41 -0.56 -32.88
CA LEU A 77 -21.21 0.55 -31.94
C LEU A 77 -20.61 1.80 -32.61
N GLY A 78 -19.79 1.64 -33.64
CA GLY A 78 -19.31 2.75 -34.50
C GLY A 78 -20.46 3.46 -35.23
N LEU A 79 -21.37 2.69 -35.84
CA LEU A 79 -22.59 3.20 -36.48
C LEU A 79 -23.49 3.96 -35.50
N LEU A 80 -23.73 3.39 -34.31
CA LEU A 80 -24.49 4.06 -33.25
C LEU A 80 -23.79 5.34 -32.78
N GLY A 81 -22.46 5.33 -32.66
CA GLY A 81 -21.67 6.51 -32.33
C GLY A 81 -21.83 7.66 -33.33
N ASP A 82 -21.91 7.37 -34.62
CA ASP A 82 -22.25 8.38 -35.64
C ASP A 82 -23.69 8.89 -35.51
N ALA A 83 -24.67 8.01 -35.27
CA ALA A 83 -26.05 8.43 -35.05
C ALA A 83 -26.20 9.36 -33.82
N PHE A 84 -25.48 9.06 -32.72
CA PHE A 84 -25.44 9.91 -31.53
C PHE A 84 -24.70 11.24 -31.76
N MET A 85 -23.64 11.28 -32.56
CA MET A 85 -22.99 12.55 -32.93
C MET A 85 -23.84 13.39 -33.88
N ALA A 86 -24.57 12.77 -34.82
CA ALA A 86 -25.52 13.44 -35.69
C ALA A 86 -26.67 14.08 -34.88
N ALA A 87 -27.30 13.32 -33.98
CA ALA A 87 -28.27 13.84 -33.02
C ALA A 87 -27.67 14.91 -32.08
N GLY A 88 -26.37 14.78 -31.77
CA GLY A 88 -25.59 15.73 -30.99
C GLY A 88 -25.49 17.13 -31.59
N THR A 89 -25.69 17.29 -32.90
CA THR A 89 -25.79 18.63 -33.53
C THR A 89 -27.04 19.41 -33.10
N VAL A 90 -28.08 18.72 -32.64
CA VAL A 90 -29.32 19.29 -32.10
C VAL A 90 -29.33 19.28 -30.57
N VAL A 91 -28.68 18.28 -29.94
CA VAL A 91 -28.59 18.13 -28.48
C VAL A 91 -27.12 17.95 -28.07
N PRO A 92 -26.35 19.02 -27.84
CA PRO A 92 -24.90 18.97 -27.65
C PRO A 92 -24.35 17.95 -26.62
N PRO A 93 -25.04 17.64 -25.50
CA PRO A 93 -24.61 16.59 -24.57
C PRO A 93 -24.48 15.17 -25.16
N LEU A 94 -24.99 14.90 -26.38
CA LEU A 94 -24.86 13.59 -27.03
C LEU A 94 -23.55 13.41 -27.82
N ILE A 95 -22.82 14.48 -28.16
CA ILE A 95 -21.55 14.38 -28.91
C ILE A 95 -20.49 13.56 -28.12
N PRO A 96 -20.27 13.79 -26.80
CA PRO A 96 -19.36 12.96 -26.01
C PRO A 96 -19.81 11.49 -25.90
N VAL A 97 -21.12 11.23 -25.92
CA VAL A 97 -21.68 9.88 -25.86
C VAL A 97 -21.36 9.12 -27.16
N GLY A 98 -21.59 9.75 -28.32
CA GLY A 98 -21.26 9.16 -29.62
C GLY A 98 -19.75 8.90 -29.80
N ALA A 99 -18.90 9.82 -29.35
CA ALA A 99 -17.45 9.63 -29.32
C ALA A 99 -17.02 8.47 -28.40
N ALA A 100 -17.64 8.33 -27.23
CA ALA A 100 -17.36 7.23 -26.30
C ALA A 100 -17.77 5.86 -26.87
N MET A 101 -18.85 5.77 -27.64
CA MET A 101 -19.28 4.52 -28.30
C MET A 101 -18.29 4.03 -29.38
N LYS A 102 -17.50 4.94 -29.98
CA LYS A 102 -16.47 4.59 -30.97
C LYS A 102 -15.16 4.08 -30.35
N ALA A 103 -14.83 4.50 -29.13
CA ALA A 103 -13.56 4.18 -28.49
C ALA A 103 -13.22 2.67 -28.41
N PRO A 104 -14.16 1.74 -28.15
CA PRO A 104 -13.87 0.30 -28.13
C PRO A 104 -13.40 -0.28 -29.48
N ARG A 105 -13.91 0.23 -30.61
CA ARG A 105 -13.51 -0.21 -31.96
C ARG A 105 -12.11 0.31 -32.29
N ALA A 106 -11.86 1.60 -32.07
CA ALA A 106 -10.55 2.21 -32.28
C ALA A 106 -9.46 1.57 -31.40
N ALA A 107 -9.75 1.33 -30.10
CA ALA A 107 -8.82 0.67 -29.19
C ALA A 107 -8.50 -0.79 -29.58
N ARG A 108 -9.46 -1.53 -30.18
CA ARG A 108 -9.24 -2.89 -30.67
C ARG A 108 -8.37 -2.92 -31.94
N LEU A 109 -8.55 -1.94 -32.84
CA LEU A 109 -7.75 -1.84 -34.06
C LEU A 109 -6.33 -1.36 -33.78
N ALA A 110 -6.16 -0.31 -32.97
CA ALA A 110 -4.85 0.10 -32.46
C ALA A 110 -4.18 -1.02 -31.65
N GLY A 111 -4.96 -1.85 -30.94
CA GLY A 111 -4.48 -3.05 -30.25
C GLY A 111 -3.88 -4.14 -31.16
N ARG A 112 -4.12 -4.10 -32.48
CA ARG A 112 -3.43 -4.97 -33.46
C ARG A 112 -2.02 -4.48 -33.80
N MET A 113 -1.66 -3.24 -33.46
CA MET A 113 -0.32 -2.66 -33.69
C MET A 113 0.65 -2.88 -32.53
N SER A 114 0.23 -3.51 -31.42
CA SER A 114 1.13 -3.86 -30.32
C SER A 114 1.82 -5.18 -30.60
N GLU A 115 3.15 -5.16 -30.67
CA GLU A 115 3.96 -6.36 -30.37
C GLU A 115 3.62 -6.88 -28.96
N ASP A 116 3.94 -8.15 -28.68
CA ASP A 116 3.30 -8.87 -27.57
C ASP A 116 3.77 -8.45 -26.16
N VAL A 117 3.01 -7.51 -25.58
CA VAL A 117 3.05 -7.14 -24.16
C VAL A 117 1.84 -7.73 -23.41
N SER A 118 0.99 -8.52 -24.08
CA SER A 118 -0.33 -8.95 -23.59
C SER A 118 -0.25 -9.93 -22.40
N GLY A 119 0.86 -10.68 -22.31
CA GLY A 119 1.17 -11.57 -21.20
C GLY A 119 1.64 -10.88 -19.91
N THR A 120 1.89 -9.56 -19.91
CA THR A 120 2.42 -8.89 -18.72
C THR A 120 1.41 -8.79 -17.58
N LEU A 121 1.83 -9.16 -16.36
CA LEU A 121 0.94 -9.24 -15.19
C LEU A 121 0.27 -7.90 -14.83
N LEU A 122 0.92 -6.75 -15.07
CA LEU A 122 0.29 -5.44 -14.86
C LEU A 122 -0.88 -5.18 -15.83
N MET A 123 -0.85 -5.72 -17.06
CA MET A 123 -1.98 -5.64 -17.99
C MET A 123 -3.13 -6.61 -17.63
N GLN A 124 -2.88 -7.56 -16.72
CA GLN A 124 -3.88 -8.51 -16.22
C GLN A 124 -4.55 -8.04 -14.92
N GLN A 125 -3.91 -7.15 -14.14
CA GLN A 125 -4.51 -6.55 -12.93
C GLN A 125 -5.92 -5.96 -13.17
N PRO A 126 -6.21 -5.19 -14.24
CA PRO A 126 -7.56 -4.65 -14.49
C PRO A 126 -8.60 -5.68 -14.91
N LYS A 127 -8.20 -6.93 -15.21
CA LYS A 127 -9.07 -8.03 -15.65
C LYS A 127 -9.53 -8.91 -14.48
N LYS A 128 -8.75 -9.02 -13.39
CA LYS A 128 -9.12 -9.74 -12.16
C LYS A 128 -9.92 -8.83 -11.20
N ARG A 129 -11.10 -8.39 -11.61
CA ARG A 129 -11.92 -7.42 -10.85
C ARG A 129 -12.70 -8.06 -9.70
N PRO A 130 -12.61 -7.54 -8.47
CA PRO A 130 -13.53 -7.90 -7.38
C PRO A 130 -14.87 -7.15 -7.52
N GLN A 131 -15.94 -7.75 -7.00
CA GLN A 131 -17.20 -7.06 -6.71
C GLN A 131 -17.15 -6.47 -5.29
N ILE A 132 -18.16 -5.66 -4.90
CA ILE A 132 -18.30 -5.19 -3.52
C ILE A 132 -18.57 -6.40 -2.62
N ARG A 133 -17.61 -6.78 -1.78
CA ARG A 133 -17.75 -7.91 -0.84
C ARG A 133 -18.66 -7.51 0.32
N GLN A 134 -19.75 -8.23 0.51
CA GLN A 134 -20.42 -8.29 1.81
C GLN A 134 -19.46 -8.96 2.80
N MET A 135 -19.37 -8.42 4.02
CA MET A 135 -18.49 -8.94 5.08
C MET A 135 -18.91 -10.38 5.43
N PRO A 136 -18.08 -11.42 5.20
CA PRO A 136 -18.45 -12.81 5.48
C PRO A 136 -18.68 -13.02 6.97
N GLN A 137 -19.51 -14.01 7.35
CA GLN A 137 -19.88 -14.22 8.75
C GLN A 137 -18.66 -14.45 9.66
N ALA A 138 -17.68 -15.25 9.25
CA ALA A 138 -16.44 -15.43 10.02
C ALA A 138 -15.66 -14.12 10.25
N GLU A 139 -15.74 -13.15 9.33
CA GLU A 139 -15.15 -11.83 9.50
C GLU A 139 -15.97 -10.98 10.49
N GLN A 140 -17.31 -11.08 10.48
CA GLN A 140 -18.18 -10.45 11.49
C GLN A 140 -17.93 -11.02 12.88
N ASP A 141 -17.93 -12.35 13.01
CA ASP A 141 -17.66 -13.09 14.25
C ASP A 141 -16.28 -12.73 14.83
N LEU A 142 -15.29 -12.43 13.98
CA LEU A 142 -13.98 -11.93 14.40
C LEU A 142 -14.06 -10.51 15.01
N TYR A 143 -14.87 -9.61 14.45
CA TYR A 143 -15.10 -8.28 15.06
C TYR A 143 -15.98 -8.36 16.33
N GLU A 144 -16.85 -9.35 16.46
CA GLU A 144 -17.61 -9.59 17.70
C GLU A 144 -16.72 -10.15 18.81
N ALA A 145 -15.85 -11.12 18.50
CA ALA A 145 -14.82 -11.60 19.43
C ALA A 145 -13.81 -10.49 19.80
N ALA A 146 -13.49 -9.58 18.86
CA ALA A 146 -12.75 -8.36 19.14
C ALA A 146 -13.48 -7.43 20.14
N ALA A 147 -14.79 -7.25 19.95
CA ALA A 147 -15.63 -6.42 20.81
C ALA A 147 -15.78 -7.01 22.22
N ALA A 148 -15.69 -8.33 22.40
CA ALA A 148 -15.72 -8.97 23.72
C ALA A 148 -14.58 -8.50 24.66
N PHE A 149 -13.42 -8.10 24.13
CA PHE A 149 -12.36 -7.46 24.92
C PHE A 149 -12.71 -6.04 25.42
N GLN A 150 -13.77 -5.41 24.92
CA GLN A 150 -14.18 -4.05 25.29
C GLN A 150 -15.11 -3.99 26.52
N LEU A 151 -15.55 -5.15 27.03
CA LEU A 151 -16.45 -5.25 28.18
C LEU A 151 -15.76 -4.81 29.49
N PRO A 152 -16.50 -4.27 30.47
CA PRO A 152 -15.93 -3.81 31.73
C PRO A 152 -15.31 -4.97 32.53
N ARG A 153 -14.03 -4.84 32.91
CA ARG A 153 -13.31 -5.82 33.73
C ARG A 153 -13.77 -5.78 35.21
N ASP A 154 -14.95 -6.32 35.47
CA ASP A 154 -15.45 -6.57 36.83
C ASP A 154 -14.63 -7.68 37.55
N VAL A 155 -14.74 -7.73 38.87
CA VAL A 155 -13.96 -8.63 39.73
C VAL A 155 -14.31 -10.10 39.44
N GLY A 156 -13.43 -10.76 38.68
CA GLY A 156 -13.60 -12.15 38.21
C GLY A 156 -13.25 -12.33 36.73
N GLU A 157 -13.21 -11.26 35.93
CA GLU A 157 -12.97 -11.34 34.48
C GLU A 157 -11.57 -11.84 34.07
N GLY A 158 -10.62 -11.93 35.01
CA GLY A 158 -9.31 -12.56 34.76
C GLY A 158 -9.41 -14.02 34.29
N LEU A 159 -10.50 -14.72 34.64
CA LEU A 159 -10.80 -16.07 34.13
C LEU A 159 -11.45 -16.06 32.73
N LEU A 160 -12.05 -14.92 32.31
CA LEU A 160 -12.70 -14.75 31.01
C LEU A 160 -11.74 -14.24 29.93
N LEU A 161 -10.64 -13.57 30.28
CA LEU A 161 -9.59 -13.19 29.32
C LEU A 161 -8.99 -14.40 28.59
N PRO A 162 -8.65 -15.53 29.25
CA PRO A 162 -8.37 -16.82 28.62
C PRO A 162 -9.39 -17.26 27.56
N GLN A 163 -10.69 -17.13 27.88
CA GLN A 163 -11.78 -17.54 26.98
C GLN A 163 -11.95 -16.58 25.80
N ARG A 164 -11.94 -15.26 26.04
CA ARG A 164 -12.05 -14.24 24.99
C ARG A 164 -10.86 -14.30 24.03
N ALA A 165 -9.65 -14.56 24.55
CA ALA A 165 -8.48 -14.84 23.74
C ALA A 165 -8.68 -16.10 22.89
N TYR A 166 -9.10 -17.22 23.49
CA TYR A 166 -9.38 -18.47 22.78
C TYR A 166 -10.40 -18.28 21.64
N GLU A 167 -11.52 -17.62 21.92
CA GLU A 167 -12.58 -17.33 20.95
C GLU A 167 -12.07 -16.44 19.80
N TYR A 168 -11.38 -15.35 20.12
CA TYR A 168 -10.77 -14.46 19.13
C TYR A 168 -9.71 -15.15 18.26
N GLY A 169 -8.86 -15.98 18.86
CA GLY A 169 -7.87 -16.79 18.15
C GLY A 169 -8.53 -17.79 17.21
N ALA A 170 -9.54 -18.53 17.69
CA ALA A 170 -10.32 -19.45 16.90
C ALA A 170 -10.99 -18.76 15.70
N ARG A 171 -11.56 -17.55 15.87
CA ARG A 171 -12.12 -16.76 14.75
C ARG A 171 -11.05 -16.24 13.79
N THR A 172 -9.89 -15.85 14.30
CA THR A 172 -8.75 -15.43 13.47
C THR A 172 -8.27 -16.60 12.59
N ALA A 173 -8.16 -17.80 13.15
CA ALA A 173 -7.81 -19.02 12.44
C ALA A 173 -8.91 -19.47 11.47
N GLU A 174 -10.20 -19.36 11.83
CA GLU A 174 -11.32 -19.63 10.92
C GLU A 174 -11.26 -18.74 9.68
N VAL A 175 -11.09 -17.44 9.87
CA VAL A 175 -10.93 -16.42 8.82
C VAL A 175 -9.71 -16.71 7.95
N GLY A 176 -8.55 -17.03 8.54
CA GLY A 176 -7.35 -17.42 7.81
C GLY A 176 -7.54 -18.69 6.96
N ASN A 177 -8.13 -19.73 7.53
CA ASN A 177 -8.41 -21.01 6.84
C ASN A 177 -9.41 -20.88 5.69
N GLN A 178 -10.34 -19.91 5.77
CA GLN A 178 -11.27 -19.59 4.67
C GLN A 178 -10.62 -18.71 3.57
N GLY A 179 -9.31 -18.42 3.67
CA GLY A 179 -8.61 -17.50 2.76
C GLY A 179 -9.07 -16.04 2.89
N LEU A 180 -9.83 -15.72 3.94
CA LEU A 180 -10.39 -14.40 4.16
C LEU A 180 -9.33 -13.48 4.77
N LEU A 181 -8.43 -12.98 3.92
CA LEU A 181 -7.45 -11.98 4.29
C LEU A 181 -8.16 -10.72 4.81
N VAL A 182 -8.14 -10.54 6.13
CA VAL A 182 -8.80 -9.40 6.80
C VAL A 182 -8.20 -8.11 6.27
N ASP A 183 -9.08 -7.17 5.95
CA ASP A 183 -8.72 -6.03 5.13
C ASP A 183 -7.88 -5.00 5.92
N PRO A 184 -6.58 -4.78 5.61
CA PRO A 184 -5.77 -3.78 6.31
C PRO A 184 -6.17 -2.33 5.95
N GLY A 185 -7.16 -2.12 5.06
CA GLY A 185 -7.77 -0.83 4.76
C GLY A 185 -8.14 -0.58 3.28
N PHE A 186 -8.30 -1.63 2.47
CA PHE A 186 -8.61 -1.69 1.04
C PHE A 186 -10.08 -2.03 0.76
N GLN A 187 -10.97 -1.09 1.09
CA GLN A 187 -12.22 -0.88 0.34
C GLN A 187 -13.18 -2.09 0.28
N ASN A 188 -13.10 -3.06 1.21
CA ASN A 188 -13.82 -4.34 1.14
C ASN A 188 -13.54 -5.12 -0.17
N LEU A 189 -12.29 -5.17 -0.63
CA LEU A 189 -11.91 -5.89 -1.86
C LEU A 189 -11.75 -7.41 -1.60
N GLY A 190 -12.75 -8.19 -1.97
CA GLY A 190 -12.65 -9.66 -2.04
C GLY A 190 -11.79 -10.11 -3.22
N ARG A 191 -10.49 -10.31 -3.00
CA ARG A 191 -9.50 -10.74 -4.01
C ARG A 191 -8.42 -11.63 -3.40
N ASP A 192 -7.80 -12.45 -4.22
CA ASP A 192 -6.52 -13.08 -3.91
C ASP A 192 -5.43 -11.99 -3.82
N LEU A 193 -4.62 -12.03 -2.76
CA LEU A 193 -3.51 -11.09 -2.56
C LEU A 193 -2.18 -11.78 -2.87
N PRO A 194 -1.16 -11.06 -3.36
CA PRO A 194 0.12 -11.65 -3.68
C PRO A 194 0.87 -12.07 -2.41
N ILE A 195 1.03 -13.39 -2.24
CA ILE A 195 1.96 -14.00 -1.28
C ILE A 195 3.40 -13.72 -1.76
N ILE A 196 4.35 -13.52 -0.83
CA ILE A 196 5.76 -13.29 -1.16
C ILE A 196 6.37 -14.61 -1.65
N GLY A 197 7.08 -14.57 -2.80
CA GLY A 197 7.54 -15.75 -3.54
C GLY A 197 6.60 -16.12 -4.68
N ASP A 198 5.28 -16.00 -4.47
CA ASP A 198 4.28 -16.23 -5.50
C ASP A 198 4.12 -15.03 -6.46
N ASN A 199 3.48 -15.30 -7.61
CA ASN A 199 3.15 -14.31 -8.64
C ASN A 199 4.36 -13.46 -9.11
N GLY A 200 5.58 -13.96 -8.98
CA GLY A 200 6.81 -13.26 -9.38
C GLY A 200 7.20 -12.09 -8.45
N THR A 201 6.77 -12.09 -7.20
CA THR A 201 7.23 -11.12 -6.19
C THR A 201 8.52 -11.61 -5.53
N VAL A 202 9.61 -10.85 -5.67
CA VAL A 202 10.95 -11.26 -5.20
C VAL A 202 11.48 -10.26 -4.18
N VAL A 203 11.49 -10.72 -2.92
CA VAL A 203 12.10 -10.03 -1.78
C VAL A 203 13.38 -10.76 -1.42
N ARG A 204 14.51 -10.06 -1.48
CA ARG A 204 15.82 -10.56 -1.08
C ARG A 204 16.04 -10.27 0.40
N ASP A 205 16.54 -11.25 1.14
CA ASP A 205 17.04 -11.00 2.50
C ASP A 205 18.46 -10.42 2.46
N LEU A 206 18.73 -9.36 3.22
CA LEU A 206 20.05 -8.74 3.29
C LEU A 206 20.92 -9.29 4.43
N LYS A 207 20.34 -10.06 5.36
CA LYS A 207 20.98 -10.61 6.56
C LYS A 207 21.57 -9.54 7.51
N THR A 208 21.00 -8.34 7.47
CA THR A 208 21.42 -7.19 8.28
C THR A 208 20.66 -7.06 9.61
N LEU A 209 19.55 -7.78 9.79
CA LEU A 209 18.85 -7.87 11.08
C LEU A 209 19.64 -8.72 12.08
N ALA A 210 19.66 -8.28 13.33
CA ALA A 210 20.05 -9.12 14.45
C ALA A 210 18.93 -10.12 14.79
N GLU A 211 19.28 -11.23 15.44
CA GLU A 211 18.30 -12.06 16.12
C GLU A 211 17.61 -11.24 17.22
N SER A 212 16.28 -11.34 17.30
CA SER A 212 15.51 -10.63 18.32
C SER A 212 15.43 -11.50 19.58
N PRO A 213 16.06 -11.11 20.71
CA PRO A 213 15.85 -11.81 21.96
C PRO A 213 14.37 -11.73 22.40
N THR A 214 13.91 -12.72 23.15
CA THR A 214 12.57 -12.72 23.74
C THR A 214 12.57 -11.88 25.02
N VAL A 215 11.74 -10.84 25.03
CA VAL A 215 11.47 -10.01 26.21
C VAL A 215 10.41 -10.68 27.05
N ASP A 216 10.81 -10.95 28.30
CA ASP A 216 9.95 -11.36 29.39
C ASP A 216 9.41 -10.09 30.08
N LEU A 217 8.08 -9.92 30.10
CA LEU A 217 7.45 -8.69 30.58
C LEU A 217 7.44 -8.59 32.11
N GLN A 218 7.58 -9.71 32.83
CA GLN A 218 7.70 -9.74 34.30
C GLN A 218 8.96 -8.97 34.75
N LYS A 219 10.05 -9.06 33.96
CA LYS A 219 11.31 -8.32 34.20
C LYS A 219 11.20 -6.81 33.99
N LEU A 220 10.09 -6.32 33.44
CA LEU A 220 9.82 -4.90 33.21
C LEU A 220 8.73 -4.32 34.14
N ILE A 221 8.22 -5.11 35.10
CA ILE A 221 7.27 -4.64 36.11
C ILE A 221 7.82 -3.42 36.86
N GLY A 222 6.97 -2.42 37.08
CA GLY A 222 7.30 -1.13 37.68
C GLY A 222 7.84 -0.09 36.68
N ARG A 223 8.24 -0.49 35.46
CA ARG A 223 8.69 0.47 34.42
C ARG A 223 7.50 1.12 33.71
N THR A 224 7.69 2.35 33.26
CA THR A 224 6.75 3.02 32.36
C THR A 224 6.99 2.57 30.93
N ALA A 225 5.98 1.97 30.31
CA ALA A 225 5.90 1.73 28.88
C ALA A 225 5.29 2.93 28.15
N LYS A 226 5.88 3.28 27.01
CA LYS A 226 5.37 4.24 26.04
C LYS A 226 4.92 3.51 24.78
N LEU A 227 3.67 3.70 24.38
CA LEU A 227 3.18 3.16 23.12
C LEU A 227 3.82 3.92 21.94
N MET A 228 4.34 3.17 20.96
CA MET A 228 5.01 3.70 19.77
C MET A 228 4.31 3.21 18.49
N PRO A 229 3.40 4.02 17.92
CA PRO A 229 2.73 3.70 16.67
C PRO A 229 3.72 3.69 15.50
N GLY A 230 4.09 2.49 15.05
CA GLY A 230 4.94 2.26 13.88
C GLY A 230 4.14 1.80 12.68
N ASP A 231 4.65 2.02 11.47
CA ASP A 231 4.12 1.34 10.30
C ASP A 231 4.45 -0.17 10.33
N MET A 232 3.80 -0.96 9.49
CA MET A 232 4.02 -2.41 9.41
C MET A 232 5.05 -2.81 8.33
N THR A 233 5.90 -1.89 7.85
CA THR A 233 6.86 -2.23 6.79
C THR A 233 8.03 -3.08 7.32
N MET A 234 8.64 -3.88 6.44
CA MET A 234 9.82 -4.69 6.79
C MET A 234 11.07 -3.83 7.03
N ALA A 235 12.08 -4.43 7.67
CA ALA A 235 13.47 -3.99 7.63
C ALA A 235 14.40 -5.13 7.15
N GLY A 236 15.66 -4.81 6.82
CA GLY A 236 16.72 -5.77 6.49
C GLY A 236 16.50 -6.63 5.24
N LYS A 237 15.65 -6.16 4.31
CA LYS A 237 15.29 -6.86 3.07
C LYS A 237 15.32 -5.90 1.89
N GLU A 238 15.28 -6.42 0.67
CA GLU A 238 15.34 -5.63 -0.57
C GLU A 238 14.31 -6.15 -1.57
N ILE A 239 13.32 -5.33 -1.91
CA ILE A 239 12.31 -5.66 -2.89
C ILE A 239 12.89 -5.40 -4.29
N THR A 240 12.96 -6.44 -5.10
CA THR A 240 13.55 -6.38 -6.45
C THR A 240 12.51 -6.57 -7.56
N HIS A 241 11.45 -7.34 -7.28
CA HIS A 241 10.35 -7.59 -8.20
C HIS A 241 9.02 -7.57 -7.44
N VAL A 242 7.98 -6.99 -8.05
CA VAL A 242 6.64 -6.83 -7.48
C VAL A 242 5.64 -7.35 -8.51
N MET A 243 4.93 -8.43 -8.20
CA MET A 243 3.95 -9.07 -9.11
C MET A 243 4.52 -9.33 -10.52
N GLY A 244 5.74 -9.88 -10.58
CA GLY A 244 6.45 -10.20 -11.82
C GLY A 244 7.15 -9.02 -12.50
N VAL A 245 6.91 -7.78 -12.07
CA VAL A 245 7.60 -6.60 -12.60
C VAL A 245 8.85 -6.30 -11.79
N LYS A 246 10.01 -6.43 -12.44
CA LYS A 246 11.31 -6.01 -11.91
C LYS A 246 11.33 -4.50 -11.71
N LEU A 247 11.66 -4.04 -10.51
CA LEU A 247 11.86 -2.61 -10.24
C LEU A 247 13.18 -2.16 -10.88
N LYS A 248 13.21 -0.96 -11.50
CA LYS A 248 14.48 -0.39 -12.00
C LYS A 248 15.37 0.03 -10.84
N ASN A 249 14.75 0.50 -9.76
CA ASN A 249 15.39 0.83 -8.50
C ASN A 249 14.89 -0.16 -7.43
N PRO A 250 15.70 -1.15 -7.01
CA PRO A 250 15.37 -2.00 -5.86
C PRO A 250 15.13 -1.16 -4.61
N VAL A 251 14.14 -1.56 -3.81
CA VAL A 251 13.71 -0.81 -2.62
C VAL A 251 14.18 -1.55 -1.38
N ARG A 252 15.24 -1.02 -0.73
CA ARG A 252 15.69 -1.53 0.58
C ARG A 252 14.67 -1.17 1.65
N MET A 253 14.28 -2.18 2.41
CA MET A 253 13.35 -2.14 3.52
C MET A 253 14.12 -1.75 4.79
N ARG A 254 13.65 -0.72 5.50
CA ARG A 254 14.28 -0.15 6.70
C ARG A 254 13.24 0.38 7.72
N GLY A 255 12.05 -0.24 7.80
CA GLY A 255 10.93 0.29 8.60
C GLY A 255 10.34 -0.67 9.61
N GLY A 256 9.16 -0.29 10.12
CA GLY A 256 8.37 -1.05 11.08
C GLY A 256 9.13 -1.53 12.32
N LYS A 257 8.73 -2.71 12.82
CA LYS A 257 9.17 -3.22 14.13
C LYS A 257 10.66 -3.59 14.22
N ASP A 258 11.33 -3.81 13.10
CA ASP A 258 12.72 -4.27 13.09
C ASP A 258 13.71 -3.14 12.70
N PHE A 259 13.27 -1.87 12.70
CA PHE A 259 14.15 -0.73 12.44
C PHE A 259 15.35 -0.67 13.40
N SER A 260 15.14 -0.84 14.71
CA SER A 260 16.20 -0.88 15.73
C SER A 260 17.15 -2.07 15.57
N ALA A 261 16.61 -3.18 15.05
CA ALA A 261 17.34 -4.43 14.85
C ALA A 261 18.20 -4.43 13.56
N GLU A 262 18.10 -3.42 12.68
CA GLU A 262 18.98 -3.26 11.51
C GLU A 262 20.42 -2.93 11.90
N GLU A 263 21.38 -3.50 11.18
CA GLU A 263 22.84 -3.29 11.33
C GLU A 263 23.21 -1.83 11.59
N LEU A 264 22.86 -0.93 10.67
CA LEU A 264 23.18 0.49 10.76
C LEU A 264 22.49 1.21 11.92
N SER A 265 21.32 0.72 12.37
CA SER A 265 20.63 1.28 13.53
C SER A 265 21.35 0.89 14.82
N ARG A 266 21.80 -0.37 14.93
CA ARG A 266 22.61 -0.87 16.05
C ARG A 266 23.97 -0.16 16.12
N GLU A 267 24.65 0.02 14.98
CA GLU A 267 25.92 0.74 14.89
C GLU A 267 25.83 2.21 15.36
N LEU A 268 24.68 2.85 15.14
CA LEU A 268 24.39 4.22 15.56
C LEU A 268 23.74 4.32 16.95
N GLY A 269 23.42 3.19 17.59
CA GLY A 269 22.67 3.14 18.84
C GLY A 269 21.26 3.74 18.76
N VAL A 270 20.61 3.71 17.59
CA VAL A 270 19.27 4.30 17.38
C VAL A 270 18.15 3.28 17.38
N VAL A 271 17.10 3.57 18.14
CA VAL A 271 15.95 2.66 18.35
C VAL A 271 14.69 3.06 17.59
N TRP A 272 14.59 4.30 17.14
CA TRP A 272 13.43 4.78 16.37
C TRP A 272 13.79 5.95 15.45
N ALA A 273 13.13 6.05 14.30
CA ALA A 273 13.24 7.18 13.37
C ALA A 273 11.86 7.72 13.01
N SER A 274 11.69 9.04 12.94
CA SER A 274 10.40 9.67 12.62
C SER A 274 10.55 11.13 12.14
N ASP A 275 9.43 11.87 12.16
CA ASP A 275 9.45 13.33 12.05
C ASP A 275 10.05 13.97 13.32
N PRO A 276 10.82 15.08 13.22
CA PRO A 276 11.45 15.71 14.38
C PRO A 276 10.50 16.10 15.51
N ALA A 277 9.23 16.41 15.22
CA ALA A 277 8.25 16.71 16.28
C ALA A 277 7.91 15.47 17.13
N VAL A 278 7.85 14.29 16.50
CA VAL A 278 7.60 13.00 17.18
C VAL A 278 8.81 12.60 18.01
N ILE A 279 10.02 12.68 17.41
CA ILE A 279 11.28 12.35 18.08
C ILE A 279 11.53 13.27 19.29
N SER A 280 11.32 14.59 19.14
CA SER A 280 11.43 15.55 20.25
C SER A 280 10.44 15.23 21.38
N GLY A 281 9.22 14.81 21.03
CA GLY A 281 8.23 14.35 22.00
C GLY A 281 8.66 13.09 22.75
N TYR A 282 9.27 12.11 22.06
CA TYR A 282 9.75 10.87 22.68
C TYR A 282 10.95 11.15 23.61
N ALA A 283 11.89 11.99 23.17
CA ALA A 283 13.04 12.42 23.97
C ALA A 283 12.65 13.21 25.23
N LYS A 284 11.57 14.00 25.15
CA LYS A 284 10.96 14.62 26.33
C LYS A 284 10.46 13.56 27.32
N GLN A 285 9.73 12.54 26.84
CA GLN A 285 9.18 11.50 27.73
C GLN A 285 10.27 10.65 28.39
N ALA A 286 11.37 10.34 27.70
CA ALA A 286 12.50 9.61 28.31
C ALA A 286 13.12 10.39 29.48
N LYS A 287 13.30 11.71 29.33
CA LYS A 287 13.80 12.60 30.40
C LYS A 287 12.83 12.78 31.56
N GLU A 288 11.53 12.74 31.30
CA GLU A 288 10.48 12.81 32.33
C GLU A 288 10.23 11.46 33.02
N ASN A 289 10.72 10.34 32.46
CA ASN A 289 10.52 8.99 32.96
C ASN A 289 11.82 8.16 32.82
N PRO A 290 12.81 8.30 33.72
CA PRO A 290 14.03 7.50 33.68
C PRO A 290 13.73 5.99 33.59
N GLY A 291 14.35 5.30 32.63
CA GLY A 291 14.03 3.89 32.35
C GLY A 291 12.74 3.67 31.55
N LEU A 292 12.26 4.66 30.79
CA LEU A 292 11.15 4.50 29.84
C LEU A 292 11.42 3.39 28.82
N VAL A 293 10.51 2.40 28.71
CA VAL A 293 10.52 1.45 27.60
C VAL A 293 9.58 1.91 26.49
N GLY A 294 10.07 1.86 25.26
CA GLY A 294 9.28 2.03 24.06
C GLY A 294 8.69 0.70 23.58
N VAL A 295 7.38 0.65 23.35
CA VAL A 295 6.68 -0.57 22.90
C VAL A 295 6.07 -0.33 21.52
N TYR A 296 6.58 -1.02 20.50
CA TYR A 296 6.03 -0.97 19.14
C TYR A 296 4.57 -1.40 19.15
N THR A 297 3.73 -0.66 18.42
CA THR A 297 2.39 -1.08 18.03
C THR A 297 2.12 -0.77 16.57
N ALA A 298 1.44 -1.67 15.87
CA ALA A 298 1.07 -1.48 14.47
C ALA A 298 0.04 -0.34 14.29
N MET A 299 0.38 0.66 13.48
CA MET A 299 -0.62 1.56 12.88
C MET A 299 -1.54 0.80 11.91
N GLY A 300 -2.70 1.38 11.58
CA GLY A 300 -3.54 0.86 10.50
C GLY A 300 -2.76 0.72 9.17
N GLY A 301 -3.19 -0.17 8.26
CA GLY A 301 -2.44 -0.58 7.06
C GLY A 301 -2.13 0.52 6.03
N ARG A 302 -2.62 1.75 6.24
CA ARG A 302 -2.24 2.96 5.49
C ARG A 302 -1.03 3.69 6.07
N GLY A 303 -0.52 3.32 7.25
CA GLY A 303 0.60 4.00 7.90
C GLY A 303 1.87 4.05 7.02
N GLY A 304 2.12 2.97 6.26
CA GLY A 304 3.22 2.89 5.31
C GLY A 304 3.16 3.87 4.13
N ASP A 305 2.04 4.56 3.89
CA ASP A 305 1.90 5.55 2.80
C ASP A 305 2.87 6.72 2.89
N PHE A 306 3.25 7.09 4.11
CA PHE A 306 4.22 8.16 4.32
C PHE A 306 5.66 7.68 4.12
N SER A 307 5.90 6.36 4.04
CA SER A 307 7.23 5.76 3.86
C SER A 307 7.74 5.85 2.42
N HIS A 308 9.06 5.70 2.26
CA HIS A 308 9.68 5.48 0.96
C HIS A 308 9.38 4.09 0.39
N HIS A 309 9.17 3.08 1.25
CA HIS A 309 8.91 1.69 0.86
C HIS A 309 7.70 1.56 -0.07
N VAL A 310 6.60 2.25 0.24
CA VAL A 310 5.40 2.29 -0.63
C VAL A 310 5.62 3.22 -1.83
N ALA A 311 6.17 4.41 -1.59
CA ALA A 311 6.24 5.46 -2.60
C ALA A 311 7.20 5.18 -3.75
N ASP A 312 8.39 4.63 -3.47
CA ASP A 312 9.38 4.30 -4.49
C ASP A 312 8.88 3.18 -5.41
N VAL A 313 8.25 2.14 -4.84
CA VAL A 313 7.63 1.04 -5.61
C VAL A 313 6.53 1.58 -6.53
N ILE A 314 5.61 2.40 -6.00
CA ILE A 314 4.54 3.03 -6.79
C ILE A 314 5.12 3.87 -7.95
N VAL A 315 6.14 4.70 -7.68
CA VAL A 315 6.75 5.58 -8.68
C VAL A 315 7.47 4.78 -9.76
N ASP A 316 8.28 3.78 -9.40
CA ASP A 316 9.01 2.95 -10.36
C ASP A 316 8.03 2.19 -11.27
N MET A 317 7.05 1.50 -10.67
CA MET A 317 6.02 0.78 -11.43
C MET A 317 5.17 1.71 -12.30
N THR A 318 4.82 2.92 -11.84
CA THR A 318 4.07 3.89 -12.67
C THR A 318 4.90 4.42 -13.83
N LYS A 319 6.21 4.67 -13.62
CA LYS A 319 7.14 5.05 -14.69
C LYS A 319 7.37 3.93 -15.71
N GLN A 320 7.25 2.67 -15.31
CA GLN A 320 7.23 1.53 -16.24
C GLN A 320 5.88 1.42 -16.97
N ALA A 321 4.77 1.61 -16.25
CA ALA A 321 3.42 1.55 -16.80
C ALA A 321 3.07 2.69 -17.77
N LYS A 322 3.87 3.77 -17.84
CA LYS A 322 3.70 4.83 -18.87
C LYS A 322 3.58 4.25 -20.30
N LYS A 323 4.16 3.08 -20.58
CA LYS A 323 4.02 2.39 -21.88
C LYS A 323 2.57 2.11 -22.33
N TRP A 324 1.62 1.96 -21.39
CA TRP A 324 0.22 1.64 -21.69
C TRP A 324 -0.81 2.50 -20.93
N LEU A 325 -0.38 3.28 -19.94
CA LEU A 325 -1.25 4.25 -19.26
C LEU A 325 -1.66 5.39 -20.23
N PRO A 326 -2.96 5.68 -20.41
CA PRO A 326 -3.40 6.80 -21.24
C PRO A 326 -2.84 8.13 -20.72
N GLU A 327 -2.26 8.96 -21.60
CA GLU A 327 -1.64 10.22 -21.16
C GLU A 327 -2.64 11.17 -20.50
N SER A 328 -3.90 11.17 -20.95
CA SER A 328 -5.01 11.89 -20.31
C SER A 328 -5.26 11.44 -18.87
N LYS A 329 -5.03 10.16 -18.55
CA LYS A 329 -5.15 9.60 -17.20
C LYS A 329 -3.93 9.93 -16.33
N VAL A 330 -2.74 10.02 -16.92
CA VAL A 330 -1.55 10.54 -16.22
C VAL A 330 -1.71 12.04 -15.93
N ALA A 331 -2.32 12.81 -16.84
CA ALA A 331 -2.65 14.23 -16.62
C ALA A 331 -3.69 14.42 -15.50
N ASP A 332 -4.83 13.73 -15.57
CA ASP A 332 -5.88 13.67 -14.53
C ASP A 332 -5.29 13.35 -13.15
N PHE A 333 -4.40 12.34 -13.06
CA PHE A 333 -3.70 11.98 -11.83
C PHE A 333 -2.86 13.13 -11.26
N ASN A 334 -2.06 13.79 -12.11
CA ASN A 334 -1.20 14.89 -11.71
C ASN A 334 -2.02 16.11 -11.24
N GLU A 335 -3.11 16.45 -11.94
CA GLU A 335 -3.97 17.55 -11.56
C GLU A 335 -4.77 17.28 -10.27
N GLN A 336 -5.23 16.05 -10.04
CA GLN A 336 -5.88 15.70 -8.77
C GLN A 336 -4.94 15.82 -7.56
N ILE A 337 -3.63 15.63 -7.73
CA ILE A 337 -2.65 15.88 -6.66
C ILE A 337 -2.38 17.38 -6.50
N LYS A 338 -2.16 18.14 -7.58
CA LYS A 338 -1.93 19.60 -7.51
C LYS A 338 -3.08 20.33 -6.82
N ASN A 339 -4.31 19.94 -7.15
CA ASN A 339 -5.54 20.54 -6.65
C ASN A 339 -6.03 19.89 -5.34
N MET A 340 -5.24 19.00 -4.72
CA MET A 340 -5.61 18.34 -3.46
C MET A 340 -5.70 19.35 -2.32
N LYS A 341 -6.90 19.50 -1.77
CA LYS A 341 -7.19 20.38 -0.63
C LYS A 341 -7.02 19.63 0.69
N ILE A 342 -5.95 19.92 1.43
CA ILE A 342 -5.75 19.43 2.79
C ILE A 342 -6.40 20.41 3.78
N ARG A 343 -7.36 19.91 4.54
CA ARG A 343 -7.99 20.56 5.69
C ARG A 343 -7.15 20.29 6.94
N LYS A 344 -6.71 21.33 7.64
CA LYS A 344 -6.11 21.25 8.97
C LYS A 344 -7.02 21.98 9.96
N PHE A 345 -7.59 21.24 10.90
CA PHE A 345 -8.25 21.79 12.08
C PHE A 345 -7.21 22.12 13.14
N ASP A 346 -7.33 23.30 13.73
CA ASP A 346 -6.59 23.73 14.91
C ASP A 346 -7.47 23.53 16.16
N PRO A 347 -7.11 22.63 17.08
CA PRO A 347 -7.92 22.35 18.26
C PRO A 347 -7.82 23.42 19.36
N GLU A 348 -6.85 24.32 19.30
CA GLU A 348 -6.67 25.40 20.29
C GLU A 348 -7.46 26.64 19.86
N THR A 349 -7.42 27.01 18.57
CA THR A 349 -8.18 28.16 18.05
C THR A 349 -9.55 27.79 17.47
N GLY A 350 -9.89 26.50 17.38
CA GLY A 350 -11.11 25.98 16.76
C GLY A 350 -11.20 26.22 15.24
N LYS A 351 -10.10 26.70 14.62
CA LYS A 351 -10.09 27.21 13.25
C LYS A 351 -9.78 26.10 12.24
N GLU A 352 -10.60 25.98 11.21
CA GLU A 352 -10.24 25.21 10.03
C GLU A 352 -9.41 26.06 9.06
N THR A 353 -8.34 25.46 8.53
CA THR A 353 -7.53 26.01 7.45
C THR A 353 -7.51 25.05 6.27
N ILE A 354 -7.68 25.57 5.06
CA ILE A 354 -7.64 24.79 3.82
C ILE A 354 -6.40 25.18 3.03
N SER A 355 -5.62 24.20 2.61
CA SER A 355 -4.36 24.40 1.88
C SER A 355 -4.27 23.50 0.65
N THR A 356 -3.52 23.92 -0.37
CA THR A 356 -3.18 23.11 -1.55
C THR A 356 -1.65 22.95 -1.63
N PRO A 357 -1.05 22.07 -0.82
CA PRO A 357 0.41 22.06 -0.58
C PRO A 357 1.25 21.48 -1.73
N PHE A 358 0.61 21.02 -2.82
CA PHE A 358 1.24 20.31 -3.93
C PHE A 358 1.02 20.96 -5.30
N THR A 359 0.69 22.25 -5.38
CA THR A 359 0.48 22.97 -6.65
C THR A 359 1.68 22.92 -7.59
N ASP A 360 2.88 22.74 -7.03
CA ASP A 360 4.18 22.55 -7.67
C ASP A 360 4.53 21.07 -7.98
N PHE A 361 3.57 20.14 -7.84
CA PHE A 361 3.78 18.72 -8.10
C PHE A 361 4.30 18.46 -9.52
N PRO A 362 5.49 17.84 -9.69
CA PRO A 362 6.17 17.75 -10.99
C PRO A 362 5.59 16.69 -11.92
N GLY A 363 4.59 15.93 -11.47
CA GLY A 363 3.98 14.80 -12.17
C GLY A 363 4.57 13.44 -11.78
N ILE A 364 3.73 12.40 -11.71
CA ILE A 364 4.11 11.08 -11.18
C ILE A 364 5.18 10.36 -12.02
N THR A 365 5.16 10.55 -13.34
CA THR A 365 6.16 9.98 -14.27
C THR A 365 7.40 10.85 -14.45
N SER A 366 7.50 11.99 -13.75
CA SER A 366 8.56 12.99 -13.94
C SER A 366 9.93 12.49 -13.44
N PRO A 367 11.06 12.85 -14.07
CA PRO A 367 12.39 12.61 -13.51
C PRO A 367 12.67 13.42 -12.23
N LYS A 368 11.78 14.36 -11.86
CA LYS A 368 11.90 15.17 -10.63
C LYS A 368 11.09 14.63 -9.44
N ILE A 369 10.28 13.58 -9.62
CA ILE A 369 9.31 13.14 -8.59
C ILE A 369 9.98 12.65 -7.30
N GLU A 370 11.06 11.87 -7.39
CA GLU A 370 11.80 11.39 -6.22
C GLU A 370 12.38 12.56 -5.41
N LYS A 371 13.10 13.47 -6.07
CA LYS A 371 13.65 14.67 -5.44
C LYS A 371 12.55 15.51 -4.78
N TYR A 372 11.39 15.63 -5.42
CA TYR A 372 10.24 16.32 -4.86
C TYR A 372 9.71 15.62 -3.59
N MET A 373 9.45 14.31 -3.62
CA MET A 373 8.90 13.56 -2.48
C MET A 373 9.80 13.61 -1.23
N TYR A 374 11.12 13.65 -1.40
CA TYR A 374 12.09 13.68 -0.28
C TYR A 374 12.61 15.09 0.07
N SER A 375 12.08 16.14 -0.56
CA SER A 375 12.36 17.53 -0.19
C SER A 375 11.68 17.94 1.14
N PRO A 376 12.23 18.92 1.88
CA PRO A 376 11.62 19.43 3.11
C PRO A 376 10.15 19.85 2.90
N GLY A 377 9.28 19.51 3.86
CA GLY A 377 7.84 19.81 3.80
C GLY A 377 7.03 19.02 2.76
N LYS A 378 7.66 18.26 1.85
CA LYS A 378 6.96 17.55 0.75
C LYS A 378 6.65 16.08 1.01
N GLY A 379 7.05 15.53 2.16
CA GLY A 379 6.84 14.10 2.49
C GLY A 379 5.38 13.63 2.41
N ALA A 380 4.41 14.51 2.71
CA ALA A 380 2.98 14.22 2.59
C ALA A 380 2.53 13.89 1.15
N ALA A 381 3.31 14.27 0.13
CA ALA A 381 3.03 13.92 -1.25
C ALA A 381 3.06 12.41 -1.51
N ARG A 382 3.86 11.64 -0.75
CA ARG A 382 3.92 10.17 -0.85
C ARG A 382 2.55 9.55 -0.54
N LYS A 383 1.90 10.02 0.53
CA LYS A 383 0.53 9.62 0.87
C LYS A 383 -0.51 10.15 -0.14
N ALA A 384 -0.37 11.39 -0.59
CA ALA A 384 -1.26 11.97 -1.61
C ALA A 384 -1.26 11.16 -2.93
N ILE A 385 -0.10 10.63 -3.34
CA ILE A 385 0.06 9.73 -4.49
C ILE A 385 -0.73 8.43 -4.25
N ALA A 386 -0.51 7.76 -3.11
CA ALA A 386 -1.14 6.49 -2.80
C ALA A 386 -2.67 6.59 -2.66
N ASP A 387 -3.18 7.56 -1.88
CA ASP A 387 -4.62 7.79 -1.72
C ASP A 387 -5.30 8.26 -3.03
N THR A 388 -4.57 8.91 -3.94
CA THR A 388 -5.11 9.24 -5.28
C THR A 388 -5.15 8.01 -6.17
N MET A 389 -4.11 7.17 -6.15
CA MET A 389 -3.98 6.01 -7.04
C MET A 389 -4.95 4.87 -6.70
N GLU A 390 -5.36 4.78 -5.43
CA GLU A 390 -6.43 3.90 -4.96
C GLU A 390 -7.82 4.14 -5.59
N LYS A 391 -8.07 5.32 -6.16
CA LYS A 391 -9.37 5.65 -6.77
C LYS A 391 -9.59 4.76 -7.99
N SER A 392 -10.82 4.26 -8.15
CA SER A 392 -11.26 3.46 -9.32
C SER A 392 -10.89 4.12 -10.64
N SER A 393 -10.99 5.45 -10.73
CA SER A 393 -10.63 6.26 -11.91
C SER A 393 -9.18 6.10 -12.41
N PHE A 394 -8.27 5.56 -11.58
CA PHE A 394 -6.86 5.30 -11.90
C PHE A 394 -6.52 3.81 -11.80
N ARG A 395 -6.91 3.14 -10.71
CA ARG A 395 -6.78 1.69 -10.55
C ARG A 395 -7.35 0.93 -11.77
N ASP A 396 -8.57 1.27 -12.18
CA ASP A 396 -9.26 0.59 -13.28
C ASP A 396 -8.73 1.03 -14.67
N ALA A 397 -7.84 2.04 -14.70
CA ALA A 397 -7.10 2.50 -15.88
C ALA A 397 -5.69 1.89 -16.00
N GLY A 398 -5.31 0.94 -15.13
CA GLY A 398 -4.04 0.21 -15.21
C GLY A 398 -2.87 0.84 -14.43
N PHE A 399 -3.15 1.72 -13.46
CA PHE A 399 -2.15 2.16 -12.49
C PHE A 399 -1.80 1.02 -11.50
N PRO A 400 -0.60 1.01 -10.90
CA PRO A 400 -0.19 -0.03 -9.96
C PRO A 400 -1.15 -0.23 -8.77
N ASP A 401 -1.42 -1.48 -8.41
CA ASP A 401 -2.26 -1.82 -7.26
C ASP A 401 -1.57 -1.48 -5.92
N VAL A 402 -1.96 -0.33 -5.35
CA VAL A 402 -1.43 0.22 -4.10
C VAL A 402 -1.56 -0.76 -2.92
N THR A 403 -2.59 -1.60 -2.87
CA THR A 403 -2.86 -2.51 -1.73
C THR A 403 -2.46 -3.96 -1.98
N ALA A 404 -2.06 -4.30 -3.20
CA ALA A 404 -1.04 -5.32 -3.42
C ALA A 404 0.35 -4.83 -2.92
N ILE A 405 0.76 -3.62 -3.31
CA ILE A 405 2.08 -3.05 -2.94
C ILE A 405 2.24 -2.92 -1.42
N ARG A 406 1.27 -2.32 -0.69
CA ARG A 406 1.36 -2.20 0.78
C ARG A 406 1.51 -3.55 1.49
N GLN A 407 0.93 -4.63 0.96
CA GLN A 407 1.07 -5.96 1.56
C GLN A 407 2.43 -6.61 1.25
N ILE A 408 3.01 -6.34 0.08
CA ILE A 408 4.35 -6.82 -0.32
C ILE A 408 5.47 -6.09 0.45
N VAL A 409 5.28 -4.81 0.83
CA VAL A 409 6.24 -4.07 1.69
C VAL A 409 6.04 -4.33 3.18
N SER A 410 4.92 -4.94 3.58
CA SER A 410 4.60 -5.20 4.99
C SER A 410 5.26 -6.48 5.50
N ASP A 411 5.60 -6.48 6.79
CA ASP A 411 6.09 -7.66 7.50
C ASP A 411 5.05 -8.80 7.49
N PRO A 412 5.40 -10.01 7.02
CA PRO A 412 4.55 -11.19 7.13
C PRO A 412 4.21 -11.58 8.57
N SER A 413 5.06 -11.27 9.56
CA SER A 413 4.75 -11.48 10.99
C SER A 413 3.71 -10.49 11.53
N MET A 414 3.36 -9.45 10.75
CA MET A 414 2.27 -8.50 11.00
C MET A 414 1.10 -8.77 10.05
N SER A 415 0.92 -10.03 9.61
CA SER A 415 -0.18 -10.46 8.73
C SER A 415 -1.52 -10.68 9.44
N SER A 416 -1.56 -10.66 10.78
CA SER A 416 -2.74 -10.59 11.66
C SER A 416 -3.44 -9.21 11.54
N ARG A 417 -3.82 -8.87 10.31
CA ARG A 417 -4.22 -7.55 9.80
C ARG A 417 -5.66 -7.18 10.14
N VAL A 418 -6.06 -7.27 11.41
CA VAL A 418 -7.44 -6.98 11.79
C VAL A 418 -7.80 -5.54 11.45
N ASN A 419 -8.91 -5.35 10.71
CA ASN A 419 -9.50 -4.05 10.38
C ASN A 419 -10.16 -3.38 11.59
N ASP A 420 -9.69 -3.67 12.80
CA ASP A 420 -10.29 -3.24 14.06
C ASP A 420 -10.39 -1.69 14.10
N PRO A 421 -11.61 -1.11 14.08
CA PRO A 421 -11.80 0.34 14.09
C PRO A 421 -11.33 1.00 15.40
N SER A 422 -11.25 0.23 16.49
CA SER A 422 -10.70 0.66 17.77
C SER A 422 -9.17 0.47 17.87
N ALA A 423 -8.61 -0.41 17.03
CA ALA A 423 -7.23 -0.87 17.07
C ALA A 423 -6.74 -1.31 18.47
N MET A 424 -7.66 -1.85 19.28
CA MET A 424 -7.41 -2.57 20.53
C MET A 424 -6.73 -3.92 20.27
N LEU A 425 -6.91 -4.49 19.07
CA LEU A 425 -6.26 -5.70 18.59
C LEU A 425 -4.98 -5.47 17.78
N ALA A 426 -4.53 -4.22 17.61
CA ALA A 426 -3.33 -3.95 16.82
C ALA A 426 -2.11 -4.71 17.40
N PRO A 427 -1.36 -5.48 16.58
CA PRO A 427 -0.16 -6.18 17.01
C PRO A 427 0.81 -5.25 17.75
N THR A 428 1.10 -5.59 19.00
CA THR A 428 1.86 -4.75 19.96
C THR A 428 2.91 -5.59 20.68
N GLY A 429 4.05 -5.00 21.04
CA GLY A 429 5.13 -5.71 21.74
C GLY A 429 6.06 -6.55 20.86
N GLY A 430 5.81 -6.64 19.55
CA GLY A 430 6.70 -7.30 18.58
C GLY A 430 8.10 -6.66 18.46
N ARG A 431 8.29 -5.48 19.06
CA ARG A 431 9.58 -4.86 19.39
C ARG A 431 9.41 -4.05 20.67
N ILE A 432 10.38 -4.15 21.57
CA ILE A 432 10.47 -3.36 22.79
C ILE A 432 11.89 -2.79 22.86
N VAL A 433 11.99 -1.49 23.16
CA VAL A 433 13.25 -0.74 23.23
C VAL A 433 13.32 -0.01 24.56
N GLU A 434 14.52 0.33 24.99
CA GLU A 434 14.77 1.21 26.13
C GLU A 434 15.32 2.52 25.59
N PHE A 435 14.75 3.65 26.00
CA PHE A 435 15.33 4.95 25.67
C PHE A 435 16.44 5.29 26.66
N ASP A 436 17.51 5.93 26.19
CA ASP A 436 18.47 6.56 27.10
C ASP A 436 17.75 7.60 27.95
N GLU A 437 18.21 7.82 29.19
CA GLU A 437 17.70 8.90 30.06
C GLU A 437 17.90 10.29 29.43
N ASN A 438 18.99 10.47 28.68
CA ASN A 438 19.30 11.69 27.95
C ASN A 438 19.64 11.37 26.47
N PRO A 439 18.62 11.03 25.66
CA PRO A 439 18.86 10.45 24.34
C PRO A 439 19.31 11.50 23.34
N MET A 440 20.25 11.11 22.48
CA MET A 440 20.73 11.91 21.36
C MET A 440 19.73 11.87 20.21
N LEU A 441 19.58 13.00 19.52
CA LEU A 441 18.67 13.12 18.37
C LEU A 441 19.49 13.21 17.09
N LEU A 442 19.80 12.06 16.50
CA LEU A 442 20.67 11.96 15.33
C LEU A 442 19.97 12.40 14.05
N MET A 443 20.64 13.20 13.23
CA MET A 443 20.14 13.70 11.94
C MET A 443 20.76 12.91 10.77
N SER A 444 19.91 12.29 9.95
CA SER A 444 20.32 11.40 8.85
C SER A 444 21.07 12.18 7.77
N GLY A 445 22.32 11.76 7.49
CA GLY A 445 23.17 12.41 6.49
C GLY A 445 23.79 13.74 6.91
N GLU A 446 23.72 14.13 8.20
CA GLU A 446 24.32 15.38 8.71
C GLU A 446 25.62 15.11 9.47
N GLY A 447 26.66 15.89 9.17
CA GLY A 447 28.00 15.70 9.74
C GLY A 447 28.61 14.35 9.36
N ASN A 448 28.97 13.55 10.36
CA ASN A 448 29.50 12.19 10.18
C ASN A 448 28.42 11.10 10.28
N ILE A 449 27.13 11.47 10.40
CA ILE A 449 26.03 10.52 10.54
C ILE A 449 25.62 10.02 9.14
N PRO A 450 25.71 8.72 8.85
CA PRO A 450 25.31 8.16 7.55
C PRO A 450 23.79 8.22 7.34
N GLU A 451 23.36 8.05 6.09
CA GLU A 451 21.93 8.03 5.73
C GLU A 451 21.26 6.74 6.24
N PHE A 452 20.67 6.79 7.44
CA PHE A 452 20.01 5.65 8.06
C PHE A 452 18.57 5.45 7.56
N HIS A 453 17.80 6.51 7.25
CA HIS A 453 16.42 6.33 6.77
C HIS A 453 15.90 7.40 5.79
N LYS A 454 15.77 7.02 4.51
CA LYS A 454 15.34 7.85 3.36
C LYS A 454 14.06 8.66 3.56
N THR A 455 13.17 8.25 4.47
CA THR A 455 11.92 8.99 4.79
C THR A 455 12.06 9.94 5.98
N TYR A 456 12.85 9.57 6.99
CA TYR A 456 12.78 10.11 8.34
C TYR A 456 14.16 10.62 8.72
N ARG A 457 14.30 11.95 8.80
CA ARG A 457 15.59 12.60 8.95
C ARG A 457 16.10 12.63 10.38
N GLN A 458 15.26 12.32 11.38
CA GLN A 458 15.69 12.31 12.78
C GLN A 458 15.41 10.95 13.41
N ALA A 459 16.37 10.48 14.21
CA ALA A 459 16.27 9.30 15.05
C ALA A 459 16.61 9.61 16.51
N ILE A 460 16.29 8.68 17.40
CA ILE A 460 16.52 8.75 18.85
C ILE A 460 17.33 7.55 19.33
N THR A 461 18.27 7.78 20.25
CA THR A 461 19.14 6.72 20.77
C THR A 461 18.52 5.93 21.93
N GLY A 462 19.04 4.71 22.13
CA GLY A 462 18.61 3.76 23.14
C GLY A 462 19.08 2.32 22.86
N ASN A 463 18.56 1.35 23.61
CA ASN A 463 18.86 -0.08 23.46
C ASN A 463 17.68 -0.85 22.85
N ASP A 464 17.92 -1.74 21.89
CA ASP A 464 16.94 -2.75 21.47
C ASP A 464 16.90 -3.86 22.53
N LEU A 465 15.76 -4.07 23.20
CA LEU A 465 15.61 -5.12 24.21
C LEU A 465 15.16 -6.46 23.60
N GLY A 466 14.80 -6.49 22.32
CA GLY A 466 14.13 -7.60 21.66
C GLY A 466 12.63 -7.37 21.47
N GLY A 467 11.83 -8.41 21.59
CA GLY A 467 10.36 -8.32 21.54
C GLY A 467 9.70 -9.46 22.30
N LEU A 468 8.40 -9.36 22.56
CA LEU A 468 7.61 -10.50 23.05
C LEU A 468 7.75 -11.68 22.07
N SER A 469 7.56 -12.92 22.53
CA SER A 469 7.70 -14.11 21.65
C SER A 469 6.76 -14.05 20.44
N ILE A 470 5.64 -13.35 20.62
CA ILE A 470 4.63 -13.01 19.62
C ILE A 470 4.09 -11.60 19.91
N PRO A 471 3.59 -10.86 18.90
CA PRO A 471 2.81 -9.65 19.16
C PRO A 471 1.47 -9.96 19.84
N VAL A 472 1.08 -9.14 20.81
CA VAL A 472 -0.18 -9.25 21.56
C VAL A 472 -1.16 -8.12 21.19
N PRO A 473 -2.47 -8.26 21.47
CA PRO A 473 -3.43 -7.17 21.35
C PRO A 473 -3.02 -5.93 22.17
N ARG A 474 -3.08 -4.74 21.54
CA ARG A 474 -2.79 -3.44 22.18
C ARG A 474 -3.50 -3.23 23.51
N ILE A 475 -4.75 -3.71 23.67
CA ILE A 475 -5.49 -3.59 24.93
C ILE A 475 -4.75 -4.23 26.13
N LEU A 476 -4.05 -5.36 25.94
CA LEU A 476 -3.31 -6.01 27.03
C LEU A 476 -2.10 -5.17 27.46
N MET A 477 -1.43 -4.51 26.50
CA MET A 477 -0.26 -3.66 26.76
C MET A 477 -0.59 -2.24 27.25
N THR A 478 -1.81 -1.73 27.04
CA THR A 478 -2.24 -0.39 27.50
C THR A 478 -3.71 -0.37 27.97
N PRO A 479 -4.12 -1.18 28.96
CA PRO A 479 -5.53 -1.28 29.37
C PRO A 479 -6.08 0.03 29.94
N ASP A 480 -5.27 0.78 30.70
CA ASP A 480 -5.71 1.99 31.39
C ASP A 480 -6.11 3.09 30.38
N PHE A 481 -5.45 3.15 29.22
CA PHE A 481 -5.79 4.06 28.13
C PHE A 481 -7.20 3.81 27.58
N PHE A 482 -7.56 2.55 27.36
CA PHE A 482 -8.90 2.21 26.87
C PHE A 482 -9.95 2.43 27.95
N ALA A 483 -9.68 2.00 29.20
CA ALA A 483 -10.56 2.22 30.34
C ALA A 483 -10.89 3.71 30.56
N ALA A 484 -9.88 4.58 30.55
CA ALA A 484 -10.06 6.03 30.66
C ALA A 484 -10.92 6.62 29.52
N ARG A 485 -10.86 6.02 28.31
CA ARG A 485 -11.68 6.43 27.17
C ARG A 485 -13.11 5.90 27.21
N ARG A 486 -13.33 4.71 27.79
CA ARG A 486 -14.69 4.22 28.12
C ARG A 486 -15.34 5.15 29.16
N ALA A 487 -14.64 5.44 30.26
CA ALA A 487 -15.10 6.36 31.30
C ALA A 487 -15.33 7.79 30.77
N GLY A 488 -14.47 8.27 29.88
CA GLY A 488 -14.62 9.56 29.18
C GLY A 488 -15.66 9.59 28.05
N GLY A 489 -16.50 8.55 27.91
CA GLY A 489 -17.62 8.49 26.97
C GLY A 489 -17.24 8.53 25.48
N LYS A 490 -16.01 8.13 25.11
CA LYS A 490 -15.53 8.21 23.72
C LYS A 490 -16.02 7.00 22.91
N ALA A 491 -16.43 7.18 21.66
CA ALA A 491 -16.80 6.06 20.80
C ALA A 491 -15.57 5.17 20.50
N PRO A 492 -15.64 3.82 20.62
CA PRO A 492 -14.52 2.92 20.34
C PRO A 492 -13.90 3.11 18.94
N SER A 493 -14.70 3.48 17.94
CA SER A 493 -14.24 3.83 16.58
C SER A 493 -13.28 5.03 16.50
N SER A 494 -13.13 5.80 17.58
CA SER A 494 -12.15 6.89 17.70
C SER A 494 -10.86 6.48 18.44
N ASP A 495 -10.80 5.25 18.97
CA ASP A 495 -9.71 4.80 19.83
C ASP A 495 -8.43 4.54 19.01
N ARG A 496 -8.53 4.00 17.77
CA ARG A 496 -7.39 3.82 16.85
C ARG A 496 -6.63 5.11 16.63
N ARG A 497 -7.33 6.13 16.13
CA ARG A 497 -6.73 7.44 15.82
C ARG A 497 -6.17 8.12 17.06
N SER A 498 -6.78 7.88 18.23
CA SER A 498 -6.30 8.44 19.50
C SER A 498 -5.01 7.75 19.95
N ALA A 499 -4.94 6.41 19.93
CA ALA A 499 -3.72 5.67 20.25
C ALA A 499 -2.56 5.99 19.29
N GLU A 500 -2.87 6.33 18.03
CA GLU A 500 -1.89 6.74 17.02
C GLU A 500 -1.33 8.17 17.18
N ILE A 501 -1.98 9.07 17.96
CA ILE A 501 -1.56 10.48 18.09
C ILE A 501 -1.42 11.00 19.53
N SER A 502 -1.99 10.32 20.53
CA SER A 502 -1.88 10.71 21.93
C SER A 502 -0.59 10.20 22.57
N ASN A 503 -0.12 10.89 23.60
CA ASN A 503 0.99 10.41 24.43
C ASN A 503 0.50 9.31 25.38
N VAL A 504 0.37 8.08 24.87
CA VAL A 504 -0.02 6.92 25.68
C VAL A 504 1.18 6.40 26.46
N LEU A 505 1.08 6.49 27.80
CA LEU A 505 1.98 5.86 28.76
C LEU A 505 1.17 4.83 29.58
N GLN A 506 1.83 3.76 30.00
CA GLN A 506 1.29 2.69 30.83
C GLN A 506 2.36 2.24 31.81
N VAL A 507 2.10 2.21 33.12
CA VAL A 507 2.99 1.50 34.06
C VAL A 507 2.75 0.01 33.90
N ILE A 508 3.81 -0.77 33.71
CA ILE A 508 3.73 -2.24 33.65
C ILE A 508 3.52 -2.74 35.08
N ARG A 509 2.32 -3.26 35.35
CA ARG A 509 1.95 -3.89 36.62
C ARG A 509 1.99 -5.42 36.49
N PRO A 510 2.03 -6.19 37.59
CA PRO A 510 1.93 -7.66 37.54
C PRO A 510 0.75 -8.12 36.69
N GLU A 511 -0.44 -7.54 36.87
CA GLU A 511 -1.63 -7.93 36.08
C GLU A 511 -1.46 -7.76 34.55
N ILE A 512 -0.60 -6.84 34.11
CA ILE A 512 -0.30 -6.60 32.68
C ILE A 512 0.74 -7.61 32.17
N ALA A 513 1.71 -7.99 32.99
CA ALA A 513 2.65 -9.05 32.64
C ALA A 513 1.94 -10.41 32.58
N ASP A 514 1.08 -10.70 33.56
CA ASP A 514 0.30 -11.94 33.64
C ASP A 514 -0.71 -12.07 32.48
N ASP A 515 -1.46 -11.01 32.15
CA ASP A 515 -2.36 -10.95 30.96
C ASP A 515 -1.61 -11.33 29.67
N VAL A 516 -0.37 -10.86 29.54
CA VAL A 516 0.48 -11.04 28.36
C VAL A 516 1.11 -12.44 28.32
N ASP A 517 1.60 -12.95 29.44
CA ASP A 517 2.17 -14.30 29.52
C ASP A 517 1.11 -15.38 29.31
N VAL A 518 -0.11 -15.20 29.85
CA VAL A 518 -1.26 -16.08 29.59
C VAL A 518 -1.63 -16.09 28.10
N PHE A 519 -1.66 -14.93 27.44
CA PHE A 519 -1.90 -14.87 26.00
C PHE A 519 -0.80 -15.60 25.20
N GLN A 520 0.47 -15.43 25.57
CA GLN A 520 1.60 -16.09 24.93
C GLN A 520 1.59 -17.61 25.11
N ASP A 521 1.33 -18.13 26.32
CA ASP A 521 1.19 -19.56 26.57
C ASP A 521 0.06 -20.18 25.74
N TYR A 522 -1.11 -19.54 25.71
CA TYR A 522 -2.28 -20.05 24.99
C TYR A 522 -2.05 -20.07 23.48
N PHE A 523 -1.35 -19.06 22.93
CA PHE A 523 -0.96 -19.02 21.53
C PHE A 523 0.03 -20.14 21.21
N ASN A 524 1.11 -20.26 21.99
CA ASN A 524 2.18 -21.23 21.76
C ASN A 524 1.70 -22.68 21.91
N ARG A 525 0.67 -22.92 22.72
CA ARG A 525 -0.02 -24.22 22.84
C ARG A 525 -1.04 -24.49 21.71
N GLY A 526 -1.25 -23.53 20.81
CA GLY A 526 -2.24 -23.60 19.72
C GLY A 526 -3.68 -23.56 20.20
N LEU A 527 -3.93 -23.08 21.43
CA LEU A 527 -5.27 -22.90 21.99
C LEU A 527 -5.97 -21.70 21.35
N LEU A 528 -5.21 -20.67 20.94
CA LEU A 528 -5.73 -19.54 20.14
C LEU A 528 -5.95 -19.92 18.65
N GLY A 529 -6.27 -21.19 18.38
CA GLY A 529 -6.26 -21.78 17.04
C GLY A 529 -4.85 -22.08 16.53
N ARG A 530 -4.74 -23.03 15.59
CA ARG A 530 -3.52 -23.24 14.79
C ARG A 530 -3.69 -22.48 13.47
N GLY A 531 -2.98 -21.35 13.33
CA GLY A 531 -3.11 -20.48 12.16
C GLY A 531 -2.01 -19.42 12.07
N PHE A 532 -0.75 -19.86 12.00
CA PHE A 532 0.45 -19.04 11.80
C PHE A 532 1.38 -19.75 10.81
#